data_AF-A0A1Q3CA28-F1
#
_entry.id   AF-A0A1Q3CA28-F1
#
_cell.length_a   1.000
_cell.length_b   1.000
_cell.length_c   1.000
_cell.angle_alpha   90.00
_cell.angle_beta   90.00
_cell.angle_gamma   90.00
#
_symmetry.space_group_name_H-M   'P 1'
#
loop_
_entity.id
_entity.type
_entity.pdbx_description
1 polymer ?
#
loop_
_entity_poly.entity_id
_entity_poly.type
_entity_poly.pdbx_seq_one_letter_code
_entity_poly.pdbx_strand_id
1 'polypeptide(L)' 'QGIINDQFSHIQSLKTVEEADCIVKMINTYCAEVETLLKELAFSVGLPDMEFSKFVVLLRQVEEKSSR' A
#
# COMPACT_ATOMS: atom_id res chain seq x y z
N GLN A 1 7.83 -3.78 -18.10
CA GLN A 1 6.88 -4.04 -16.99
C GLN A 1 7.65 -3.79 -15.71
N GLY A 2 7.30 -2.72 -15.00
CA GLY A 2 8.16 -2.08 -14.00
C GLY A 2 7.51 -2.01 -12.62
N ILE A 3 7.81 -0.95 -11.86
CA ILE A 3 7.30 -0.68 -10.51
C ILE A 3 5.77 -0.51 -10.46
N ILE A 4 5.15 -0.22 -11.60
CA ILE A 4 3.72 0.07 -11.76
C ILE A 4 3.10 -0.86 -12.81
N ASN A 5 1.83 -1.22 -12.58
CA ASN A 5 1.04 -2.13 -13.41
C ASN A 5 -0.06 -1.38 -14.20
N ASP A 6 -0.85 -2.12 -14.96
CA ASP A 6 -1.91 -1.56 -15.81
C ASP A 6 -3.03 -0.86 -15.02
N GLN A 7 -3.22 -1.16 -13.72
CA GLN A 7 -4.15 -0.44 -12.86
C GLN A 7 -3.69 1.00 -12.61
N PHE A 8 -2.39 1.22 -12.45
CA PHE A 8 -1.86 2.58 -12.33
C PHE A 8 -2.08 3.40 -13.61
N SER A 9 -1.96 2.75 -14.78
CA SER A 9 -2.30 3.37 -16.07
C SER A 9 -3.79 3.73 -16.16
N HIS A 10 -4.68 2.90 -15.60
CA HIS A 10 -6.10 3.22 -15.50
C HIS A 10 -6.36 4.47 -14.64
N ILE A 11 -5.72 4.58 -13.47
CA ILE A 11 -5.81 5.75 -12.59
C ILE A 11 -5.34 7.02 -13.33
N GLN A 12 -4.27 6.94 -14.12
CA GLN A 12 -3.81 8.08 -14.93
C GLN A 12 -4.76 8.46 -16.07
N SER A 13 -5.48 7.49 -16.64
CA SER A 13 -6.42 7.71 -17.76
C SER A 13 -7.69 8.45 -17.35
N LEU A 14 -8.02 8.45 -16.06
CA LEU A 14 -9.19 9.14 -15.51
C LEU A 14 -8.98 10.65 -15.35
N LYS A 15 -7.82 11.22 -15.73
CA LYS A 15 -7.48 12.63 -15.51
C LYS A 15 -8.36 13.62 -16.30
N THR A 16 -9.11 14.43 -15.57
CA THR A 16 -9.30 15.86 -15.86
C THR A 16 -8.27 16.69 -15.08
N VAL A 17 -8.02 17.94 -15.48
CA VAL A 17 -6.98 18.80 -14.87
C VAL A 17 -7.21 19.01 -13.36
N GLU A 18 -8.46 18.92 -12.89
CA GLU A 18 -8.84 19.04 -11.48
C GLU A 18 -8.55 17.76 -10.66
N GLU A 19 -8.31 16.61 -11.32
CA GLU A 19 -8.11 15.31 -10.66
C GLU A 19 -6.63 14.93 -10.46
N ALA A 20 -5.69 15.72 -10.99
CA ALA A 20 -4.26 15.49 -10.79
C ALA A 20 -3.86 15.54 -9.30
N ASP A 21 -4.40 16.51 -8.56
CA ASP A 21 -4.23 16.63 -7.10
C ASP A 21 -4.87 15.46 -6.34
N CYS A 22 -5.99 14.93 -6.85
CA CYS A 22 -6.66 13.76 -6.28
C CYS A 22 -5.77 12.52 -6.40
N ILE A 23 -5.18 12.28 -7.58
CA ILE A 23 -4.26 11.16 -7.81
C ILE A 23 -3.02 11.27 -6.91
N VAL A 24 -2.44 12.46 -6.78
CA VAL A 24 -1.29 12.68 -5.88
C VAL A 24 -1.67 12.38 -4.42
N LYS A 25 -2.84 12.82 -3.96
CA LYS A 25 -3.35 12.48 -2.63
C LYS A 25 -3.53 10.98 -2.45
N MET A 26 -4.13 10.30 -3.43
CA MET A 26 -4.31 8.84 -3.38
C MET A 26 -2.98 8.09 -3.27
N ILE A 27 -1.97 8.46 -4.07
CA ILE A 27 -0.64 7.85 -4.02
C ILE A 27 0.02 8.10 -2.66
N ASN A 28 -0.05 9.34 -2.16
CA ASN A 28 0.54 9.68 -0.86
C ASN A 28 -0.15 8.94 0.30
N THR A 29 -1.47 8.81 0.26
CA THR A 29 -2.24 8.01 1.23
C THR A 29 -1.82 6.54 1.19
N TYR A 30 -1.73 5.94 0.00
CA TYR A 30 -1.25 4.58 -0.16
C TYR A 30 0.14 4.38 0.45
N CYS A 31 1.09 5.27 0.13
CA CYS A 31 2.46 5.20 0.65
C CYS A 31 2.50 5.27 2.18
N ALA A 32 1.76 6.21 2.78
CA ALA A 32 1.72 6.37 4.23
C ALA A 32 1.11 5.15 4.95
N GLU A 33 0.05 4.57 4.38
CA GLU A 33 -0.59 3.36 4.92
C GLU A 33 0.34 2.15 4.83
N VAL A 34 0.98 1.91 3.68
CA VAL A 34 1.93 0.81 3.50
C VAL A 34 3.16 0.97 4.38
N GLU A 35 3.70 2.18 4.51
CA GLU A 35 4.82 2.44 5.42
C GLU A 35 4.46 2.12 6.88
N THR A 36 3.25 2.44 7.31
CA THR A 36 2.75 2.12 8.64
C THR A 36 2.65 0.61 8.86
N LEU A 37 2.04 -0.11 7.90
CA LEU A 37 1.96 -1.58 7.94
C LEU A 37 3.33 -2.24 7.97
N LEU A 38 4.29 -1.74 7.18
CA LEU A 38 5.65 -2.28 7.16
C LEU A 38 6.40 -2.03 8.47
N LYS A 39 6.18 -0.88 9.13
CA LYS A 39 6.72 -0.62 10.48
C LYS A 39 6.16 -1.59 11.50
N GLU A 40 4.85 -1.86 11.46
CA GLU A 40 4.20 -2.83 12.36
C GLU A 40 4.70 -4.26 12.12
N LEU A 41 4.89 -4.65 10.85
CA LEU A 41 5.48 -5.93 10.47
C LEU A 41 6.92 -6.06 11.00
N ALA A 42 7.76 -5.04 10.76
CA ALA A 42 9.15 -5.03 11.22
C ALA A 42 9.25 -5.10 12.74
N PHE A 43 8.38 -4.39 13.45
CA PHE A 43 8.29 -4.47 14.91
C PHE A 43 7.89 -5.87 15.38
N SER A 44 6.86 -6.46 14.75
CA SER A 44 6.34 -7.79 15.12
C SER A 44 7.38 -8.89 14.97
N VAL A 45 8.24 -8.84 13.94
CA VAL A 45 9.33 -9.80 13.73
C VAL A 45 10.40 -9.71 14.83
N GLY A 46 10.56 -8.53 15.45
CA GLY A 46 11.50 -8.32 16.55
C GLY A 46 11.01 -8.83 17.91
N LEU A 47 9.75 -9.26 18.04
CA LEU A 47 9.20 -9.73 19.30
C LEU A 47 9.53 -11.21 19.54
N PRO A 48 9.98 -11.58 20.76
CA PRO A 48 10.26 -12.97 21.10
C PRO A 48 9.00 -13.86 21.06
N ASP A 49 7.82 -13.28 21.33
CA ASP A 49 6.51 -13.96 21.31
C ASP A 49 5.66 -13.49 20.11
N MET A 50 6.27 -13.39 18.93
CA MET A 50 5.58 -12.96 17.71
C MET A 50 4.31 -13.79 17.44
N GLU A 51 3.16 -13.13 17.39
CA GLU A 51 1.90 -13.76 16.97
C GLU A 51 1.80 -13.82 15.44
N PHE A 52 2.14 -14.97 14.87
CA PHE A 52 2.07 -15.23 13.43
C PHE A 52 0.68 -14.95 12.82
N SER A 53 -0.40 -15.11 13.59
CA SER A 53 -1.75 -14.80 13.16
C SER A 53 -1.93 -13.32 12.82
N LYS A 54 -1.45 -12.41 13.68
CA LYS A 54 -1.47 -10.95 13.42
C LYS A 54 -0.53 -10.57 12.28
N PHE A 55 0.64 -11.21 12.21
CA PHE A 55 1.61 -10.99 11.15
C PHE A 55 1.04 -11.33 9.75
N VAL A 56 0.36 -12.47 9.62
CA VAL A 56 -0.29 -12.87 8.36
C VAL A 56 -1.39 -11.90 7.95
N VAL A 57 -2.16 -11.36 8.91
CA VAL A 57 -3.19 -10.35 8.63
C VAL A 57 -2.56 -9.08 8.06
N LEU A 58 -1.48 -8.60 8.66
CA LEU A 58 -0.76 -7.41 8.19
C LEU A 58 -0.17 -7.63 6.78
N LEU A 59 0.41 -8.80 6.50
CA LEU A 59 0.92 -9.14 5.16
C LEU A 59 -0.19 -9.13 4.10
N ARG A 60 -1.36 -9.71 4.41
CA ARG A 60 -2.51 -9.70 3.50
C ARG A 60 -3.02 -8.29 3.21
N GLN A 61 -2.99 -7.40 4.20
CA GLN A 61 -3.38 -6.00 3.99
C GLN A 61 -2.43 -5.28 3.04
N VAL A 62 -1.13 -5.57 3.10
CA VAL A 62 -0.15 -5.05 2.14
C VAL A 62 -0.44 -5.59 0.74
N GLU A 63 -0.62 -6.90 0.58
CA GLU A 63 -0.95 -7.52 -0.72
C GLU A 63 -2.23 -6.93 -1.32
N GLU A 64 -3.31 -6.83 -0.53
CA GLU A 64 -4.59 -6.31 -1.02
C GLU A 64 -4.45 -4.86 -1.50
N LYS A 65 -3.74 -4.01 -0.73
CA LYS A 65 -3.50 -2.62 -1.12
C LYS A 65 -2.66 -2.49 -2.39
N SER A 66 -1.68 -3.36 -2.60
CA SER A 66 -0.83 -3.34 -3.81
C SER A 66 -1.49 -3.97 -5.03
N SER A 67 -2.60 -4.69 -4.85
CA SER A 67 -3.38 -5.35 -5.93
C SER A 67 -4.57 -4.52 -6.43
N ARG A 68 -4.86 -3.39 -5.79
CA ARG A 68 -5.95 -2.46 -6.13
C ARG A 68 -5.42 -1.27 -6.91
#